data_AF-A0A832Q237-F1
#
_entry.id   AF-A0A832Q237-F1
#
_cell.length_a   1.000
_cell.length_b   1.000
_cell.length_c   1.000
_cell.angle_alpha   90.00
_cell.angle_beta   90.00
_cell.angle_gamma   90.00
#
_symmetry.space_group_name_H-M   'P 1'
#
loop_
_entity.id
_entity.type
_entity.pdbx_description
1 polymer ?
#
loop_
_entity_poly.entity_id
_entity_poly.type
_entity_poly.pdbx_seq_one_letter_code
_entity_poly.pdbx_strand_id
1 'polypeptide(L)'
;MFRFGNPEYLWLFVVMPLLLALYIYLNIKKRKDVQKMGVLSTLKKMMPELSLKRSYLKFWLIFAALCIAIFMISRPQFGTKVQTVEKEGIELV
;
A
#
# COMPACT_ATOMS: atom_id res chain seq x y z
N MET A 1 -21.57 2.04 12.95
CA MET A 1 -21.69 1.67 11.52
C MET A 1 -20.44 2.19 10.84
N PHE A 2 -19.70 1.33 10.14
CA PHE A 2 -18.49 1.71 9.42
C PHE A 2 -18.89 2.46 8.15
N ARG A 3 -18.45 3.71 8.00
CA ARG A 3 -18.77 4.55 6.84
C ARG A 3 -17.47 5.20 6.36
N PHE A 4 -17.30 5.33 5.06
CA PHE A 4 -16.23 6.15 4.50
C PHE A 4 -16.82 7.50 4.12
N GLY A 5 -16.10 8.58 4.41
CA GLY A 5 -16.49 9.92 3.96
C GLY A 5 -16.44 10.03 2.44
N ASN A 6 -15.40 9.46 1.83
CA ASN A 6 -15.15 9.50 0.38
C ASN A 6 -14.78 8.10 -0.11
N PRO A 7 -15.76 7.20 -0.34
CA PRO A 7 -15.51 5.83 -0.77
C PRO A 7 -14.90 5.73 -2.17
N GLU A 8 -15.01 6.76 -3.01
CA GLU A 8 -14.47 6.80 -4.37
C GLU A 8 -12.95 6.58 -4.41
N TYR A 9 -12.21 7.03 -3.39
CA TYR A 9 -10.76 6.85 -3.33
C TYR A 9 -10.33 5.41 -3.05
N LEU A 10 -11.23 4.54 -2.59
CA LEU A 10 -10.91 3.12 -2.43
C LEU A 10 -10.63 2.45 -3.79
N TRP A 11 -11.12 3.00 -4.90
CA TRP A 11 -10.79 2.52 -6.24
C TRP A 11 -9.29 2.61 -6.57
N LEU A 12 -8.54 3.48 -5.90
CA LEU A 12 -7.08 3.56 -6.04
C LEU A 12 -6.39 2.25 -5.65
N PHE A 13 -7.01 1.40 -4.82
CA PHE A 13 -6.47 0.09 -4.49
C PHE A 13 -6.33 -0.84 -5.69
N VAL A 14 -7.09 -0.62 -6.78
CA VAL A 14 -6.96 -1.42 -8.01
C VAL A 14 -5.58 -1.24 -8.66
N VAL A 15 -4.92 -0.11 -8.44
CA VAL A 15 -3.56 0.16 -8.97
C VAL A 15 -2.48 -0.57 -8.16
N MET A 16 -2.75 -0.94 -6.90
CA MET A 16 -1.79 -1.62 -6.02
C MET A 16 -1.35 -3.01 -6.52
N PRO A 17 -2.24 -3.93 -6.95
CA PRO A 17 -1.81 -5.21 -7.52
C PRO A 17 -1.03 -5.03 -8.82
N LEU A 18 -1.33 -4.00 -9.62
CA LEU A 18 -0.58 -3.68 -10.83
C LEU A 18 0.86 -3.25 -10.50
N LEU A 19 1.04 -2.37 -9.51
CA LEU A 19 2.37 -1.96 -9.00
C LEU A 19 3.16 -3.16 -8.46
N LEU A 20 2.51 -4.05 -7.72
CA LEU A 20 3.13 -5.26 -7.21
C LEU A 20 3.58 -6.19 -8.34
N ALA A 21 2.72 -6.43 -9.33
CA ALA A 21 3.04 -7.26 -10.49
C ALA A 21 4.21 -6.68 -11.30
N LEU A 22 4.21 -5.36 -11.53
CA LEU A 22 5.30 -4.66 -12.21
C LEU A 22 6.62 -4.81 -11.44
N TYR A 23 6.59 -4.63 -10.13
CA TYR A 23 7.77 -4.81 -9.29
C TYR A 23 8.34 -6.24 -9.36
N ILE A 24 7.47 -7.25 -9.31
CA ILE A 24 7.87 -8.66 -9.46
C ILE A 24 8.47 -8.90 -10.85
N TYR A 25 7.81 -8.44 -11.91
CA TYR A 25 8.29 -8.58 -13.28
C TYR A 25 9.68 -7.96 -13.48
N LEU A 26 9.89 -6.74 -12.99
CA LEU A 26 11.19 -6.06 -13.07
C LEU A 26 12.28 -6.79 -12.28
N ASN A 27 11.95 -7.38 -11.13
CA ASN A 27 12.91 -8.19 -10.36
C ASN A 27 13.28 -9.49 -11.08
N ILE A 28 12.31 -10.17 -11.69
CA ILE A 28 12.56 -11.38 -12.50
C ILE A 28 13.43 -11.02 -13.70
N LYS A 29 13.10 -9.94 -14.41
CA LYS A 29 13.88 -9.47 -15.56
C LYS A 29 15.31 -9.13 -15.17
N LYS A 30 15.51 -8.38 -14.08
CA LYS A 30 16.85 -8.08 -13.53
C LYS A 30 17.66 -9.34 -13.27
N ARG A 31 17.05 -10.38 -12.67
CA ARG A 31 17.74 -11.66 -12.43
C ARG A 31 18.12 -12.36 -13.74
N LYS A 32 17.23 -12.37 -14.73
CA LYS A 32 17.50 -12.96 -16.04
C LYS A 32 18.61 -12.21 -16.79
N ASP A 33 18.62 -10.89 -16.72
CA ASP A 33 19.63 -10.07 -17.39
C ASP A 33 21.02 -10.25 -16.75
N VAL A 34 21.09 -10.34 -15.42
CA VAL A 34 22.33 -10.70 -14.70
C VAL A 34 22.84 -12.08 -15.09
N GLN A 35 21.94 -13.07 -15.26
CA GLN A 35 22.33 -14.41 -15.72
C GLN A 35 22.89 -14.42 -17.15
N LYS A 36 22.43 -13.51 -18.02
CA LYS A 36 22.94 -13.38 -19.40
C LYS A 36 24.32 -12.70 -19.48
N MET A 37 24.69 -11.91 -18.47
CA MET A 37 25.95 -11.15 -18.46
C MET A 37 27.19 -11.99 -18.13
N GLY A 38 27.05 -13.25 -17.71
CA GLY A 38 28.18 -14.17 -17.55
C GLY A 38 28.06 -15.15 -16.39
N VAL A 39 29.18 -15.77 -16.02
CA VAL A 39 29.24 -16.76 -14.93
C VAL A 39 28.86 -16.10 -13.60
N LEU A 40 27.83 -16.64 -12.95
CA LEU A 40 27.23 -16.12 -11.72
C LEU A 40 28.27 -15.86 -10.60
N SER A 41 29.34 -16.66 -10.56
CA SER A 41 30.43 -16.54 -9.56
C SER A 41 31.32 -15.32 -9.77
N THR A 42 31.59 -14.93 -11.02
CA THR A 42 32.38 -13.73 -11.35
C THR A 42 31.57 -12.47 -11.10
N LEU A 43 30.29 -12.46 -11.48
CA LEU A 43 29.36 -11.35 -11.21
C LEU A 43 29.16 -11.11 -9.71
N LYS A 44 29.06 -12.17 -8.91
CA LYS A 44 28.93 -12.06 -7.45
C LYS A 44 30.19 -11.47 -6.80
N LYS A 45 31.38 -11.69 -7.37
CA LYS A 45 32.63 -11.03 -6.96
C LYS A 45 32.69 -9.55 -7.36
N MET A 46 32.12 -9.18 -8.52
CA MET A 46 32.10 -7.79 -8.99
C MET A 46 31.03 -6.94 -8.31
N MET A 47 29.96 -7.55 -7.79
CA MET A 47 28.86 -6.85 -7.11
C MET A 47 28.58 -7.41 -5.70
N PRO A 48 29.54 -7.29 -4.76
CA PRO A 48 29.38 -7.80 -3.40
C PRO A 48 28.31 -7.07 -2.59
N GLU A 49 27.96 -5.84 -2.98
CA GLU A 49 27.02 -4.97 -2.24
C GLU A 49 25.56 -5.10 -2.66
N LEU A 50 25.23 -5.99 -3.61
CA LEU A 50 23.84 -6.23 -4.04
C LEU A 50 23.02 -6.89 -2.92
N SER A 51 22.54 -6.06 -1.98
CA SER A 51 21.66 -6.49 -0.91
C SER A 51 20.22 -6.50 -1.41
N LEU A 52 19.78 -7.66 -1.90
CA LEU A 52 18.39 -7.92 -2.26
C LEU A 52 17.44 -7.56 -1.09
N LYS A 53 17.83 -7.90 0.14
CA LYS A 53 17.05 -7.61 1.36
C LYS A 53 16.74 -6.12 1.51
N ARG A 54 17.72 -5.23 1.29
CA ARG A 54 17.53 -3.77 1.37
C ARG A 54 16.54 -3.27 0.30
N SER A 55 16.59 -3.83 -0.90
CA SER A 55 15.68 -3.45 -1.99
C SER A 55 14.24 -3.88 -1.71
N TYR A 56 14.02 -5.10 -1.22
CA TYR A 56 12.70 -5.58 -0.83
C TYR A 56 12.13 -4.77 0.34
N LEU A 57 12.95 -4.46 1.35
CA LEU A 57 12.51 -3.68 2.51
C LEU A 57 12.04 -2.28 2.10
N LYS A 58 12.81 -1.59 1.25
CA LYS A 58 12.43 -0.28 0.72
C LYS A 58 11.09 -0.35 -0.04
N PHE A 59 10.90 -1.37 -0.88
CA PHE A 59 9.65 -1.54 -1.62
C PHE A 59 8.46 -1.73 -0.68
N TRP A 60 8.55 -2.65 0.29
CA TRP A 60 7.47 -2.91 1.23
C TRP A 60 7.13 -1.71 2.12
N LEU A 61 8.13 -0.93 2.55
CA LEU A 61 7.90 0.31 3.29
C LEU A 61 7.09 1.33 2.48
N ILE A 62 7.49 1.57 1.22
CA ILE A 62 6.80 2.51 0.34
C ILE A 62 5.40 1.99 -0.02
N PHE A 63 5.27 0.69 -0.28
CA PHE A 63 3.99 0.05 -0.60
C PHE A 63 2.99 0.14 0.56
N ALA A 64 3.44 -0.14 1.78
CA ALA A 64 2.61 0.00 2.98
C ALA A 64 2.22 1.47 3.22
N ALA A 65 3.16 2.42 3.05
CA ALA A 65 2.87 3.84 3.16
C ALA A 65 1.80 4.29 2.16
N LEU A 66 1.85 3.79 0.92
CA LEU A 66 0.83 4.03 -0.11
C LEU A 66 -0.54 3.47 0.30
N CYS A 67 -0.60 2.23 0.80
CA CYS A 67 -1.86 1.66 1.32
C CYS A 67 -2.47 2.56 2.39
N ILE A 68 -1.65 2.97 3.38
CA ILE A 68 -2.10 3.82 4.48
C ILE A 68 -2.56 5.19 3.97
N ALA A 69 -1.84 5.78 3.00
CA ALA A 69 -2.23 7.05 2.40
C ALA A 69 -3.62 6.96 1.71
N ILE A 70 -3.89 5.89 0.97
CA ILE A 70 -5.20 5.66 0.35
C ILE A 70 -6.29 5.52 1.43
N PHE A 71 -6.00 4.77 2.50
CA PHE A 71 -6.93 4.68 3.63
C PHE A 71 -7.18 6.05 4.29
N MET A 72 -6.15 6.86 4.55
CA MET A 72 -6.34 8.19 5.13
C MET A 72 -7.22 9.08 4.25
N ILE A 73 -6.99 9.07 2.93
CA ILE A 73 -7.74 9.92 1.99
C ILE A 73 -9.21 9.48 1.87
N SER A 74 -9.48 8.18 2.02
CA SER A 74 -10.86 7.63 2.03
C SER A 74 -11.69 8.04 3.26
N ARG A 75 -11.03 8.63 4.29
CA ARG A 75 -11.66 9.11 5.54
C ARG A 75 -12.56 8.05 6.18
N PRO A 76 -12.00 6.93 6.69
CA PRO A 76 -12.78 5.95 7.44
C PRO A 76 -13.36 6.62 8.69
N GLN A 77 -14.68 6.67 8.77
CA GLN A 77 -15.42 7.19 9.92
C GLN A 77 -15.78 6.01 10.83
N PHE A 78 -15.15 5.97 11.99
CA PHE A 78 -15.51 5.07 13.07
C PHE A 78 -16.28 5.84 14.13
N GLY A 79 -17.52 5.43 14.39
CA GLY A 79 -18.24 5.80 15.61
C GLY A 79 -18.65 7.27 15.73
N THR A 80 -19.83 7.58 15.21
CA THR A 80 -20.74 8.50 15.89
C THR A 80 -22.09 7.81 15.95
N LYS A 81 -22.39 7.19 17.10
CA LYS A 81 -23.79 7.00 17.49
C LYS A 81 -24.34 8.43 17.57
N VAL A 82 -25.18 8.82 16.63
CA VAL A 82 -26.08 9.96 16.87
C VAL A 82 -26.88 9.50 18.08
N GLN A 83 -26.53 10.00 19.27
CA GLN A 83 -27.49 10.00 20.37
C GLN A 83 -28.58 10.90 19.84
N THR A 84 -29.63 10.29 19.29
CA THR A 84 -30.94 10.92 19.25
C THR A 84 -31.31 11.13 20.70
N VAL A 85 -30.81 12.21 21.29
CA VAL A 85 -31.43 12.77 22.47
C VAL A 85 -32.80 13.13 21.94
N GLU A 86 -33.79 12.28 22.22
CA GLU A 86 -35.18 12.68 22.21
C GLU A 86 -35.23 13.85 23.18
N LYS A 87 -35.02 15.05 22.64
CA LYS A 87 -35.46 16.25 23.31
C LYS A 87 -36.97 16.13 23.24
N GLU A 88 -37.55 15.39 24.19
CA GLU A 88 -38.93 15.63 24.61
C GLU A 88 -38.94 17.10 24.97
N GLY A 89 -39.38 17.92 24.00
CA GLY A 89 -39.78 19.27 24.28
C GLY A 89 -40.89 19.14 25.29
N ILE A 90 -40.58 19.41 26.55
CA ILE A 90 -41.60 19.69 27.55
C ILE A 90 -42.22 21.00 27.07
N GLU A 91 -43.26 20.88 26.25
CA GLU A 91 -44.15 22.00 25.93
C GLU A 91 -44.84 22.38 27.25
N LEU A 92 -44.26 23.37 27.93
CA LEU A 92 -44.91 24.12 28.98
C LEU A 92 -45.92 25.07 28.34
N VAL A 93 -47.19 24.66 28.20
CA VAL A 93 -48.38 25.55 28.25
C VAL A 93 -49.58 24.78 28.80
#